data_AF-A0A3P1T3V2-F1
#
_entry.id   AF-A0A3P1T3V2-F1
#
_cell.length_a   1.000
_cell.length_b   1.000
_cell.length_c   1.000
_cell.angle_alpha   90.00
_cell.angle_beta   90.00
_cell.angle_gamma   90.00
#
_symmetry.space_group_name_H-M   'P 1'
#
loop_
_entity.id
_entity.type
_entity.pdbx_description
1 polymer ?
#
loop_
_entity_poly.entity_id
_entity_poly.type
_entity_poly.pdbx_seq_one_letter_code
_entity_poly.pdbx_strand_id
1 'polypeptide(L)'
;MSAPRVGTVYGIFDHRHRRWGLAQLVGMDSRSKSWLSLDHFEPDLPATLDGIGPLHAHRHGFDGEATVITSDRHIPRYFRELGWLPPLVTQWQECYGFFRASEAGYEWGWQQRGGPAIKAELGDRPAWLTLDGVRQRVPRGWINDEVLDAPLEELKRLRLATGITLERPYPHLVELITALPLLHEVHVEAALPELRLPPQIDELTLRFPVPVEWDGPWLELTTPAVVPIPGTTELHLMGDHFDLAELASTYPRLHALHLDGAPATVTGIEALASWPELRHLSISDCFGFDALPHLPQLEHCHLHSIPDTAGRAARRSYQGIDTEIRQLRTPEWVAENWHNPFREWEGSTHRSSRFAKRAFTAWKEHRRRLLDAAEEVPEAAWPERIATEMRGFAAQFNAWNRSAWIETEERDTIVEAYRHLLEEVSEVRPLDVEAALDALGEACHDFNL
;
A
#
# COMPACT_ATOMS: atom_id res chain seq x y z
N MET A 1 -27.74 -8.53 -14.97
CA MET A 1 -26.53 -9.18 -15.52
C MET A 1 -26.61 -10.66 -15.17
N SER A 2 -26.38 -11.55 -16.13
CA SER A 2 -26.20 -12.98 -15.88
C SER A 2 -25.04 -13.20 -14.90
N ALA A 3 -25.10 -14.27 -14.11
CA ALA A 3 -23.97 -14.65 -13.28
C ALA A 3 -22.74 -14.88 -14.19
N PRO A 4 -21.55 -14.39 -13.81
CA PRO A 4 -20.34 -14.55 -14.61
C PRO A 4 -20.04 -16.04 -14.78
N ARG A 5 -19.69 -16.43 -16.01
CA ARG A 5 -19.42 -17.82 -16.39
C ARG A 5 -17.92 -18.00 -16.54
N VAL A 6 -17.40 -19.13 -16.04
CA VAL A 6 -16.01 -19.53 -16.34
C VAL A 6 -15.85 -19.64 -17.87
N GLY A 7 -14.81 -18.99 -18.39
CA GLY A 7 -14.51 -18.78 -19.81
C GLY A 7 -14.90 -17.40 -20.35
N THR A 8 -15.67 -16.59 -19.60
CA THR A 8 -15.99 -15.21 -20.03
C THR A 8 -14.72 -14.35 -20.12
N VAL A 9 -14.59 -13.61 -21.22
CA VAL A 9 -13.48 -12.68 -21.48
C VAL A 9 -13.92 -11.25 -21.24
N TYR A 10 -13.09 -10.50 -20.53
CA TYR A 10 -13.29 -9.09 -20.21
C TYR A 10 -12.15 -8.26 -20.78
N GLY A 11 -12.50 -7.11 -21.36
CA GLY A 11 -11.57 -6.04 -21.68
C GLY A 11 -11.45 -5.05 -20.52
N ILE A 12 -10.22 -4.66 -20.22
CA ILE A 12 -9.88 -3.77 -19.11
C ILE A 12 -8.95 -2.71 -19.66
N PHE A 13 -9.30 -1.44 -19.47
CA PHE A 13 -8.50 -0.34 -20.00
C PHE A 13 -7.40 0.03 -19.02
N ASP A 14 -6.16 0.02 -19.50
CA ASP A 14 -4.98 0.54 -18.84
C ASP A 14 -4.87 2.03 -19.18
N HIS A 15 -5.08 2.89 -18.18
CA HIS A 15 -5.04 4.34 -18.36
C HIS A 15 -3.62 4.88 -18.53
N ARG A 16 -2.62 4.21 -17.94
CA ARG A 16 -1.20 4.59 -17.98
C ARG A 16 -0.64 4.49 -19.40
N HIS A 17 -0.96 3.42 -20.11
CA HIS A 17 -0.51 3.18 -21.49
C HIS A 17 -1.59 3.47 -22.53
N ARG A 18 -2.82 3.77 -22.09
CA ARG A 18 -4.00 4.05 -22.92
C ARG A 18 -4.31 2.91 -23.90
N ARG A 19 -4.31 1.68 -23.38
CA ARG A 19 -4.51 0.43 -24.13
C ARG A 19 -5.49 -0.48 -23.40
N TRP A 20 -6.11 -1.38 -24.13
CA TRP A 20 -6.96 -2.43 -23.58
C TRP A 20 -6.15 -3.70 -23.36
N GLY A 21 -6.10 -4.17 -22.12
CA GLY A 21 -5.73 -5.54 -21.77
C GLY A 21 -6.95 -6.45 -21.76
N LEU A 22 -6.74 -7.75 -21.93
CA LEU A 22 -7.81 -8.74 -21.85
C LEU A 22 -7.57 -9.77 -20.75
N ALA A 23 -8.66 -10.27 -20.19
CA ALA A 23 -8.66 -11.24 -19.11
C ALA A 23 -9.74 -12.29 -19.30
N GLN A 24 -9.42 -13.57 -19.11
CA GLN A 24 -10.39 -14.64 -19.05
C GLN A 24 -10.64 -15.05 -17.60
N LEU A 25 -11.91 -15.15 -17.20
CA LEU A 25 -12.29 -15.79 -15.94
C LEU A 25 -12.11 -17.30 -16.07
N VAL A 26 -11.08 -17.88 -15.45
CA VAL A 26 -10.75 -19.33 -15.59
C VAL A 26 -11.14 -20.16 -14.37
N GLY A 27 -11.30 -19.52 -13.21
CA GLY A 27 -11.74 -20.16 -11.97
C GLY A 27 -12.69 -19.27 -11.18
N MET A 28 -13.61 -19.88 -10.44
CA MET A 28 -14.51 -19.17 -9.53
C MET A 28 -14.94 -20.10 -8.41
N ASP A 29 -14.77 -19.64 -7.17
CA ASP A 29 -15.30 -20.30 -5.97
C ASP A 29 -16.24 -19.34 -5.20
N SER A 30 -16.60 -19.71 -3.96
CA SER A 30 -17.50 -18.90 -3.12
C SER A 30 -16.95 -17.54 -2.66
N ARG A 31 -15.62 -17.37 -2.69
CA ARG A 31 -14.86 -16.24 -2.13
C ARG A 31 -13.97 -15.53 -3.15
N SER A 32 -13.53 -16.24 -4.19
CA SER A 32 -12.51 -15.75 -5.11
C SER A 32 -12.87 -15.97 -6.58
N LYS A 33 -12.17 -15.22 -7.45
CA LYS A 33 -12.15 -15.42 -8.89
C LYS A 33 -10.71 -15.49 -9.37
N SER A 34 -10.45 -16.39 -10.31
CA SER A 34 -9.13 -16.61 -10.91
C SER A 34 -9.14 -16.12 -12.36
N TRP A 35 -8.19 -15.25 -12.67
CA TRP A 35 -8.11 -14.48 -13.91
C TRP A 35 -6.85 -14.85 -14.68
N LEU A 36 -7.02 -15.31 -15.91
CA LEU A 36 -5.92 -15.49 -16.85
C LEU A 36 -5.78 -14.22 -17.70
N SER A 37 -4.61 -13.59 -17.68
CA SER A 37 -4.28 -12.51 -18.61
C SER A 37 -4.09 -13.07 -20.03
N LEU A 38 -4.58 -12.34 -21.03
CA LEU A 38 -4.52 -12.76 -22.44
C LEU A 38 -3.55 -11.89 -23.23
N ASP A 39 -3.07 -12.40 -24.36
CA ASP A 39 -2.03 -11.83 -25.23
C ASP A 39 -2.49 -10.63 -26.09
N HIS A 40 -3.34 -9.77 -25.53
CA HIS A 40 -3.84 -8.55 -26.17
C HIS A 40 -3.56 -7.33 -25.31
N PHE A 41 -2.86 -6.35 -25.87
CA PHE A 41 -2.61 -5.06 -25.24
C PHE A 41 -2.55 -3.95 -26.27
N GLU A 42 -3.70 -3.57 -26.82
CA GLU A 42 -3.80 -2.66 -27.98
C GLU A 42 -4.70 -1.45 -27.71
N PRO A 43 -4.56 -0.34 -28.48
CA PRO A 43 -5.39 0.86 -28.29
C PRO A 43 -6.89 0.61 -28.36
N ASP A 44 -7.31 -0.43 -29.10
CA ASP A 44 -8.70 -0.80 -29.31
C ASP A 44 -8.99 -2.23 -28.82
N LEU A 45 -10.24 -2.47 -28.44
CA LEU A 45 -10.74 -3.81 -28.16
C LEU A 45 -10.81 -4.64 -29.47
N PRO A 46 -10.54 -5.95 -29.42
CA PRO A 46 -10.60 -6.76 -30.62
C PRO A 46 -12.05 -6.95 -31.07
N ALA A 47 -12.27 -7.03 -32.39
CA ALA A 47 -13.61 -7.26 -32.96
C ALA A 47 -14.10 -8.70 -32.78
N THR A 48 -13.17 -9.65 -32.62
CA THR A 48 -13.41 -11.09 -32.38
C THR A 48 -12.38 -11.60 -31.37
N LEU A 49 -12.71 -12.68 -30.66
CA LEU A 49 -11.79 -13.37 -29.75
C LEU A 49 -10.96 -14.46 -30.45
N ASP A 50 -11.09 -14.60 -31.78
CA ASP A 50 -10.32 -15.58 -32.56
C ASP A 50 -8.82 -15.30 -32.49
N GLY A 51 -8.04 -16.33 -32.14
CA GLY A 51 -6.59 -16.25 -32.06
C GLY A 51 -6.03 -15.63 -30.77
N ILE A 52 -6.89 -15.15 -29.86
CA ILE A 52 -6.48 -14.69 -28.54
C ILE A 52 -6.06 -15.90 -27.69
N GLY A 53 -4.82 -15.85 -27.19
CA GLY A 53 -4.19 -16.85 -26.37
C GLY A 53 -3.88 -16.35 -24.95
N PRO A 54 -3.34 -17.22 -24.08
CA PRO A 54 -2.77 -16.81 -22.81
C PRO A 54 -1.62 -15.81 -23.01
N LEU A 55 -1.54 -14.79 -22.17
CA LEU A 55 -0.32 -13.98 -22.07
C LEU A 55 0.78 -14.87 -21.48
N HIS A 56 1.84 -15.08 -22.25
CA HIS A 56 3.07 -15.72 -21.79
C HIS A 56 4.05 -14.65 -21.35
N ALA A 57 4.09 -14.35 -20.05
CA ALA A 57 4.93 -13.28 -19.52
C ALA A 57 6.41 -13.71 -19.55
N HIS A 58 7.28 -12.83 -20.02
CA HIS A 58 8.72 -13.02 -20.05
C HIS A 58 9.47 -11.97 -19.21
N ARG A 59 8.75 -10.97 -18.72
CA ARG A 59 9.30 -9.90 -17.88
C ARG A 59 10.00 -10.42 -16.65
N HIS A 60 11.10 -9.77 -16.30
CA HIS A 60 11.84 -10.02 -15.05
C HIS A 60 12.18 -11.52 -14.85
N GLY A 61 11.66 -12.13 -13.79
CA GLY A 61 11.85 -13.55 -13.46
C GLY A 61 10.85 -14.51 -14.13
N PHE A 62 9.91 -14.04 -14.95
CA PHE A 62 8.93 -14.91 -15.62
C PHE A 62 9.52 -15.55 -16.88
N ASP A 63 9.32 -16.85 -17.07
CA ASP A 63 9.93 -17.62 -18.17
C ASP A 63 8.89 -18.18 -19.16
N GLY A 64 7.93 -17.35 -19.55
CA GLY A 64 6.91 -17.69 -20.54
C GLY A 64 5.75 -18.51 -19.98
N GLU A 65 5.59 -18.54 -18.67
CA GLU A 65 4.44 -19.18 -18.04
C GLU A 65 3.19 -18.29 -18.13
N ALA A 66 2.04 -18.92 -18.31
CA ALA A 66 0.76 -18.24 -18.20
C ALA A 66 0.46 -18.00 -16.72
N THR A 67 0.26 -16.74 -16.34
CA THR A 67 -0.04 -16.38 -14.94
C THR A 67 -1.54 -16.26 -14.73
N VAL A 68 -2.02 -16.89 -13.67
CA VAL A 68 -3.39 -16.76 -13.20
C VAL A 68 -3.40 -16.03 -11.86
N ILE A 69 -4.09 -14.89 -11.82
CA ILE A 69 -4.22 -14.09 -10.61
C ILE A 69 -5.56 -14.40 -9.96
N THR A 70 -5.52 -14.84 -8.70
CA THR A 70 -6.71 -14.99 -7.87
C THR A 70 -6.92 -13.72 -7.06
N SER A 71 -8.10 -13.13 -7.22
CA SER A 71 -8.55 -11.93 -6.51
C SER A 71 -9.90 -12.20 -5.85
N ASP A 72 -10.46 -11.18 -5.19
CA ASP A 72 -11.78 -11.29 -4.60
C ASP A 72 -12.87 -11.68 -5.63
N ARG A 73 -14.02 -12.10 -5.13
CA ARG A 73 -15.13 -12.55 -5.97
C ARG A 73 -15.76 -11.44 -6.82
N HIS A 74 -15.41 -10.18 -6.66
CA HIS A 74 -16.08 -9.08 -7.33
C HIS A 74 -15.57 -8.92 -8.76
N ILE A 75 -16.43 -8.43 -9.67
CA ILE A 75 -16.00 -8.06 -11.02
C ILE A 75 -16.27 -6.56 -11.14
N PRO A 76 -15.21 -5.75 -11.31
CA PRO A 76 -15.39 -4.33 -11.41
C PRO A 76 -16.30 -3.97 -12.59
N ARG A 77 -17.18 -2.98 -12.38
CA ARG A 77 -18.21 -2.62 -13.37
C ARG A 77 -17.65 -1.96 -14.63
N TYR A 78 -16.45 -1.40 -14.54
CA TYR A 78 -15.76 -0.79 -15.68
C TYR A 78 -15.10 -1.84 -16.61
N PHE A 79 -15.09 -3.12 -16.22
CA PHE A 79 -14.70 -4.19 -17.13
C PHE A 79 -15.76 -4.36 -18.22
N ARG A 80 -15.31 -4.55 -19.47
CA ARG A 80 -16.19 -4.76 -20.61
C ARG A 80 -16.24 -6.24 -20.97
N GLU A 81 -17.37 -6.89 -20.75
CA GLU A 81 -17.58 -8.27 -21.22
C GLU A 81 -17.55 -8.30 -22.76
N LEU A 82 -16.65 -9.11 -23.34
CA LEU A 82 -16.46 -9.22 -24.79
C LEU A 82 -17.09 -10.48 -25.38
N GLY A 83 -17.19 -11.54 -24.57
CA GLY A 83 -17.70 -12.81 -25.02
C GLY A 83 -17.20 -13.97 -24.17
N TRP A 84 -17.24 -15.16 -24.75
CA TRP A 84 -16.87 -16.41 -24.08
C TRP A 84 -15.92 -17.23 -24.94
N LEU A 85 -14.86 -17.73 -24.32
CA LEU A 85 -13.95 -18.73 -24.87
C LEU A 85 -13.95 -19.95 -23.92
N PRO A 86 -13.70 -21.18 -24.42
CA PRO A 86 -13.32 -22.28 -23.54
C PRO A 86 -12.14 -21.85 -22.65
N PRO A 87 -12.12 -22.21 -21.36
CA PRO A 87 -11.00 -21.87 -20.48
C PRO A 87 -9.68 -22.33 -21.10
N LEU A 88 -8.78 -21.39 -21.35
CA LEU A 88 -7.50 -21.65 -22.03
C LEU A 88 -6.52 -22.39 -21.11
N VAL A 89 -6.72 -22.26 -19.80
CA VAL A 89 -6.04 -23.05 -18.77
C VAL A 89 -7.06 -23.69 -17.84
N THR A 90 -6.77 -24.89 -17.38
CA THR A 90 -7.61 -25.65 -16.42
C THR A 90 -6.85 -26.05 -15.16
N GLN A 91 -5.54 -25.79 -15.12
CA GLN A 91 -4.65 -25.99 -13.99
C GLN A 91 -3.68 -24.81 -13.95
N TRP A 92 -3.41 -24.30 -12.77
CA TRP A 92 -2.49 -23.18 -12.54
C TRP A 92 -1.97 -23.22 -11.10
N GLN A 93 -0.90 -22.48 -10.84
CA GLN A 93 -0.49 -22.15 -9.48
C GLN A 93 -1.24 -20.89 -9.04
N GLU A 94 -1.72 -20.89 -7.80
CA GLU A 94 -2.39 -19.70 -7.26
C GLU A 94 -1.37 -18.60 -7.00
N CYS A 95 -1.52 -17.48 -7.73
CA CYS A 95 -0.89 -16.23 -7.40
C CYS A 95 -1.97 -15.28 -6.87
N TYR A 96 -1.83 -14.84 -5.62
CA TYR A 96 -2.72 -13.82 -5.05
C TYR A 96 -2.25 -12.44 -5.48
N GLY A 97 -3.18 -11.61 -5.93
CA GLY A 97 -2.87 -10.24 -6.35
C GLY A 97 -4.13 -9.48 -6.74
N PHE A 98 -4.00 -8.16 -6.86
CA PHE A 98 -5.08 -7.32 -7.35
C PHE A 98 -5.00 -7.20 -8.88
N PHE A 99 -6.05 -7.61 -9.57
CA PHE A 99 -6.03 -7.72 -11.03
C PHE A 99 -6.53 -6.42 -11.71
N ARG A 100 -5.66 -5.66 -12.40
CA ARG A 100 -6.02 -4.42 -13.11
C ARG A 100 -5.49 -4.34 -14.55
N ALA A 101 -5.84 -5.26 -15.46
CA ALA A 101 -5.25 -5.30 -16.83
C ALA A 101 -3.70 -5.38 -16.87
N SER A 102 -3.06 -5.37 -15.72
CA SER A 102 -1.74 -4.79 -15.50
C SER A 102 -0.66 -5.76 -15.92
N GLU A 103 -0.95 -7.06 -15.93
CA GLU A 103 -0.02 -8.07 -16.41
C GLU A 103 0.42 -7.83 -17.85
N ALA A 104 -0.52 -7.51 -18.74
CA ALA A 104 -0.23 -7.20 -20.13
C ALA A 104 0.49 -5.84 -20.26
N GLY A 105 0.11 -4.86 -19.44
CA GLY A 105 0.77 -3.55 -19.36
C GLY A 105 2.21 -3.63 -18.85
N TYR A 106 2.48 -4.39 -17.78
CA TYR A 106 3.80 -4.64 -17.22
C TYR A 106 4.70 -5.37 -18.22
N GLU A 107 4.17 -6.42 -18.87
CA GLU A 107 4.89 -7.12 -19.93
C GLU A 107 5.22 -6.18 -21.09
N TRP A 108 4.24 -5.41 -21.58
CA TRP A 108 4.43 -4.42 -22.64
C TRP A 108 5.46 -3.36 -22.25
N GLY A 109 5.37 -2.80 -21.04
CA GLY A 109 6.30 -1.80 -20.53
C GLY A 109 7.74 -2.33 -20.46
N TRP A 110 7.92 -3.57 -19.96
CA TRP A 110 9.21 -4.25 -19.97
C TRP A 110 9.75 -4.46 -21.39
N GLN A 111 8.89 -4.83 -22.34
CA GLN A 111 9.26 -4.96 -23.76
C GLN A 111 9.72 -3.63 -24.36
N GLN A 112 8.99 -2.54 -24.11
CA GLN A 112 9.34 -1.21 -24.61
C GLN A 112 10.68 -0.70 -24.06
N ARG A 113 11.05 -1.12 -22.84
CA ARG A 113 12.33 -0.79 -22.21
C ARG A 113 13.50 -1.69 -22.65
N GLY A 114 13.31 -2.54 -23.65
CA GLY A 114 14.35 -3.41 -24.21
C GLY A 114 14.58 -4.70 -23.42
N GLY A 115 13.66 -5.04 -22.51
CA GLY A 115 13.73 -6.21 -21.66
C GLY A 115 14.07 -7.53 -22.36
N PRO A 116 13.39 -7.90 -23.46
CA PRO A 116 13.67 -9.15 -24.17
C PRO A 116 15.12 -9.29 -24.63
N ALA A 117 15.71 -8.21 -25.17
CA ALA A 117 17.09 -8.23 -25.63
C ALA A 117 18.07 -8.36 -24.46
N ILE A 118 17.83 -7.63 -23.37
CA ILE A 118 18.66 -7.68 -22.16
C ILE A 118 18.60 -9.07 -21.53
N LYS A 119 17.40 -9.65 -21.39
CA LYS A 119 17.21 -10.98 -20.82
C LYS A 119 17.82 -12.06 -21.71
N ALA A 120 17.69 -11.97 -23.03
CA ALA A 120 18.34 -12.89 -23.96
C ALA A 120 19.89 -12.85 -23.87
N GLU A 121 20.47 -11.67 -23.65
CA GLU A 121 21.91 -11.50 -23.49
C GLU A 121 22.43 -12.09 -22.15
N LEU A 122 21.72 -11.83 -21.05
CA LEU A 122 22.16 -12.17 -19.71
C LEU A 122 21.75 -13.58 -19.26
N GLY A 123 20.62 -14.08 -19.75
CA GLY A 123 19.99 -15.33 -19.34
C GLY A 123 19.76 -15.42 -17.82
N ASP A 124 19.82 -16.63 -17.28
CA ASP A 124 19.61 -16.89 -15.83
C ASP A 124 20.88 -16.74 -14.99
N ARG A 125 21.93 -16.12 -15.55
CA ARG A 125 23.19 -15.98 -14.83
C ARG A 125 23.00 -15.04 -13.64
N PRO A 126 23.46 -15.41 -12.44
CA PRO A 126 23.49 -14.50 -11.31
C PRO A 126 24.39 -13.30 -11.60
N ALA A 127 24.02 -12.14 -11.08
CA ALA A 127 24.91 -10.99 -11.06
C ALA A 127 25.99 -11.18 -9.98
N TRP A 128 27.20 -10.73 -10.31
CA TRP A 128 28.33 -10.77 -9.40
C TRP A 128 28.95 -9.38 -9.33
N LEU A 129 29.09 -8.86 -8.12
CA LEU A 129 29.73 -7.58 -7.84
C LEU A 129 30.89 -7.77 -6.87
N THR A 130 31.84 -6.87 -6.91
CA THR A 130 32.87 -6.74 -5.87
C THR A 130 32.37 -5.80 -4.78
N LEU A 131 32.09 -6.36 -3.60
CA LEU A 131 31.67 -5.66 -2.38
C LEU A 131 32.78 -5.87 -1.34
N ASP A 132 33.35 -4.78 -0.80
CA ASP A 132 34.47 -4.82 0.14
C ASP A 132 35.66 -5.69 -0.32
N GLY A 133 35.95 -5.66 -1.62
CA GLY A 133 37.02 -6.47 -2.22
C GLY A 133 36.70 -7.96 -2.37
N VAL A 134 35.49 -8.39 -2.00
CA VAL A 134 35.00 -9.77 -2.14
C VAL A 134 33.99 -9.86 -3.27
N ARG A 135 34.13 -10.88 -4.12
CA ARG A 135 33.18 -11.14 -5.20
C ARG A 135 31.95 -11.85 -4.64
N GLN A 136 30.81 -11.17 -4.63
CA GLN A 136 29.57 -11.65 -4.02
C GLN A 136 28.45 -11.77 -5.07
N ARG A 137 27.54 -12.71 -4.84
CA ARG A 137 26.34 -12.88 -5.65
C ARG A 137 25.28 -11.91 -5.14
N VAL A 138 24.70 -11.12 -6.03
CA VAL A 138 23.68 -10.11 -5.66
C VAL A 138 22.35 -10.35 -6.38
N PRO A 139 21.22 -9.85 -5.84
CA PRO A 139 19.95 -9.79 -6.54
C PRO A 139 20.08 -9.07 -7.88
N ARG A 140 19.25 -9.47 -8.86
CA ARG A 140 19.26 -8.89 -10.22
C ARG A 140 18.15 -7.88 -10.47
N GLY A 141 17.04 -8.01 -9.75
CA GLY A 141 15.85 -7.19 -9.94
C GLY A 141 15.80 -5.97 -9.05
N TRP A 142 16.56 -5.94 -7.95
CA TRP A 142 16.49 -4.87 -6.97
C TRP A 142 17.88 -4.46 -6.51
N ILE A 143 18.11 -3.16 -6.37
CA ILE A 143 19.34 -2.57 -5.86
C ILE A 143 19.04 -1.99 -4.47
N ASN A 144 19.77 -2.41 -3.45
CA ASN A 144 19.70 -1.82 -2.10
C ASN A 144 21.05 -1.17 -1.74
N ASP A 145 21.12 -0.55 -0.58
CA ASP A 145 22.32 0.14 -0.11
C ASP A 145 23.56 -0.76 -0.01
N GLU A 146 23.40 -2.04 0.34
CA GLU A 146 24.50 -3.02 0.35
C GLU A 146 25.07 -3.24 -1.06
N VAL A 147 24.19 -3.31 -2.06
CA VAL A 147 24.60 -3.42 -3.47
C VAL A 147 25.28 -2.14 -3.94
N LEU A 148 24.80 -0.97 -3.50
CA LEU A 148 25.35 0.35 -3.88
C LEU A 148 26.79 0.61 -3.43
N ASP A 149 27.33 -0.18 -2.50
CA ASP A 149 28.75 -0.15 -2.15
C ASP A 149 29.68 -0.67 -3.27
N ALA A 150 29.13 -1.34 -4.29
CA ALA A 150 29.88 -1.76 -5.46
C ALA A 150 30.33 -0.57 -6.34
N PRO A 151 31.43 -0.70 -7.12
CA PRO A 151 31.82 0.31 -8.08
C PRO A 151 30.71 0.57 -9.12
N LEU A 152 30.49 1.84 -9.48
CA LEU A 152 29.45 2.27 -10.43
C LEU A 152 29.44 1.48 -11.75
N GLU A 153 30.63 1.22 -12.32
CA GLU A 153 30.75 0.45 -13.57
C GLU A 153 30.35 -1.03 -13.43
N GLU A 154 30.36 -1.58 -12.22
CA GLU A 154 29.79 -2.89 -11.94
C GLU A 154 28.27 -2.81 -11.75
N LEU A 155 27.79 -1.78 -11.04
CA LEU A 155 26.35 -1.52 -10.85
C LEU A 155 25.62 -1.36 -12.19
N LYS A 156 26.22 -0.66 -13.15
CA LYS A 156 25.69 -0.51 -14.53
C LYS A 156 25.49 -1.85 -15.27
N ARG A 157 26.04 -2.96 -14.77
CA ARG A 157 25.82 -4.31 -15.33
C ARG A 157 24.52 -4.96 -14.83
N LEU A 158 23.89 -4.41 -13.80
CA LEU A 158 22.61 -4.87 -13.26
C LEU A 158 21.42 -4.47 -14.15
N ARG A 159 21.52 -4.67 -15.46
CA ARG A 159 20.53 -4.22 -16.45
C ARG A 159 19.16 -4.89 -16.35
N LEU A 160 19.02 -5.89 -15.47
CA LEU A 160 17.74 -6.52 -15.12
C LEU A 160 17.05 -5.87 -13.91
N ALA A 161 17.68 -4.87 -13.27
CA ALA A 161 17.13 -4.19 -12.11
C ALA A 161 15.89 -3.37 -12.51
N THR A 162 14.85 -3.48 -11.70
CA THR A 162 13.56 -2.80 -11.86
C THR A 162 13.35 -1.70 -10.84
N GLY A 163 13.93 -1.88 -9.66
CA GLY A 163 13.84 -0.91 -8.58
C GLY A 163 15.12 -0.75 -7.77
N ILE A 164 15.13 0.32 -6.99
CA ILE A 164 16.21 0.69 -6.09
C ILE A 164 15.65 1.21 -4.78
N THR A 165 16.20 0.77 -3.66
CA THR A 165 15.97 1.36 -2.33
C THR A 165 17.21 2.14 -1.89
N LEU A 166 16.98 3.36 -1.42
CA LEU A 166 18.00 4.26 -0.90
C LEU A 166 17.77 4.50 0.59
N GLU A 167 18.62 3.90 1.43
CA GLU A 167 18.66 4.17 2.87
C GLU A 167 19.67 5.27 3.22
N ARG A 168 20.50 5.67 2.26
CA ARG A 168 21.39 6.85 2.34
C ARG A 168 21.54 7.56 0.98
N PRO A 169 22.03 8.82 0.97
CA PRO A 169 22.34 9.51 -0.27
C PRO A 169 23.34 8.75 -1.14
N TYR A 170 23.04 8.62 -2.44
CA TYR A 170 23.94 8.03 -3.43
C TYR A 170 24.33 9.05 -4.52
N PRO A 171 25.60 9.52 -4.58
CA PRO A 171 26.02 10.62 -5.47
C PRO A 171 25.83 10.35 -6.97
N HIS A 172 25.88 9.08 -7.40
CA HIS A 172 25.78 8.69 -8.81
C HIS A 172 24.39 8.18 -9.20
N LEU A 173 23.35 8.48 -8.40
CA LEU A 173 22.00 7.93 -8.60
C LEU A 173 21.44 8.16 -9.99
N VAL A 174 21.46 9.41 -10.46
CA VAL A 174 20.93 9.77 -11.78
C VAL A 174 21.68 9.03 -12.89
N GLU A 175 23.02 8.97 -12.78
CA GLU A 175 23.87 8.28 -13.74
C GLU A 175 23.57 6.77 -13.77
N LEU A 176 23.40 6.16 -12.60
CA LEU A 176 23.07 4.75 -12.47
C LEU A 176 21.69 4.43 -13.05
N ILE A 177 20.64 5.15 -12.62
CA ILE A 177 19.26 4.94 -13.10
C ILE A 177 19.19 5.08 -14.63
N THR A 178 19.82 6.13 -15.16
CA THR A 178 19.85 6.39 -16.62
C THR A 178 20.52 5.25 -17.39
N ALA A 179 21.50 4.58 -16.79
CA ALA A 179 22.19 3.44 -17.41
C ALA A 179 21.40 2.12 -17.31
N LEU A 180 20.35 2.06 -16.49
CA LEU A 180 19.55 0.86 -16.22
C LEU A 180 18.14 1.03 -16.79
N PRO A 181 17.88 0.63 -18.06
CA PRO A 181 16.64 0.99 -18.76
C PRO A 181 15.37 0.32 -18.19
N LEU A 182 15.52 -0.80 -17.47
CA LEU A 182 14.41 -1.49 -16.82
C LEU A 182 14.06 -0.91 -15.44
N LEU A 183 14.91 -0.06 -14.87
CA LEU A 183 14.71 0.53 -13.55
C LEU A 183 13.67 1.66 -13.66
N HIS A 184 12.53 1.48 -13.01
CA HIS A 184 11.39 2.40 -13.05
C HIS A 184 10.79 2.70 -11.67
N GLU A 185 11.24 1.98 -10.63
CA GLU A 185 10.76 2.08 -9.25
C GLU A 185 11.89 2.61 -8.34
N VAL A 186 11.59 3.62 -7.53
CA VAL A 186 12.57 4.24 -6.61
C VAL A 186 11.96 4.37 -5.22
N HIS A 187 12.57 3.72 -4.23
CA HIS A 187 12.20 3.81 -2.83
C HIS A 187 13.26 4.61 -2.07
N VAL A 188 12.84 5.64 -1.35
CA VAL A 188 13.74 6.51 -0.58
C VAL A 188 13.36 6.42 0.89
N GLU A 189 14.20 5.71 1.64
CA GLU A 189 14.07 5.49 3.09
C GLU A 189 14.87 6.53 3.89
N ALA A 190 15.65 7.37 3.21
CA ALA A 190 16.53 8.38 3.78
C ALA A 190 15.98 9.80 3.68
N ALA A 191 16.37 10.67 4.61
CA ALA A 191 16.21 12.11 4.43
C ALA A 191 17.24 12.63 3.43
N LEU A 192 16.79 13.02 2.23
CA LEU A 192 17.63 13.58 1.17
C LEU A 192 17.37 15.09 1.02
N PRO A 193 18.38 15.91 0.67
CA PRO A 193 18.19 17.33 0.44
C PRO A 193 17.40 17.63 -0.85
N GLU A 194 17.64 16.84 -1.90
CA GLU A 194 16.91 16.87 -3.16
C GLU A 194 17.01 15.51 -3.85
N LEU A 195 16.09 15.23 -4.76
CA LEU A 195 16.08 14.05 -5.61
C LEU A 195 15.80 14.47 -7.05
N ARG A 196 16.65 14.01 -7.98
CA ARG A 196 16.45 14.21 -9.42
C ARG A 196 16.20 12.85 -10.04
N LEU A 197 15.09 12.69 -10.75
CA LEU A 197 14.69 11.41 -11.33
C LEU A 197 14.55 11.53 -12.85
N PRO A 198 15.14 10.60 -13.62
CA PRO A 198 14.88 10.51 -15.05
C PRO A 198 13.38 10.23 -15.34
N PRO A 199 12.85 10.63 -16.50
CA PRO A 199 11.43 10.48 -16.86
C PRO A 199 10.98 9.01 -17.00
N GLN A 200 11.92 8.06 -16.97
CA GLN A 200 11.64 6.63 -17.02
C GLN A 200 11.10 6.07 -15.69
N ILE A 201 11.29 6.82 -14.58
CA ILE A 201 10.75 6.46 -13.27
C ILE A 201 9.26 6.78 -13.28
N ASP A 202 8.46 5.81 -12.88
CA ASP A 202 7.01 5.94 -12.85
C ASP A 202 6.38 5.40 -11.56
N GLU A 203 7.21 4.90 -10.63
CA GLU A 203 6.84 4.60 -9.25
C GLU A 203 7.88 5.17 -8.29
N LEU A 204 7.42 5.96 -7.32
CA LEU A 204 8.25 6.62 -6.32
C LEU A 204 7.63 6.48 -4.94
N THR A 205 8.36 5.85 -4.03
CA THR A 205 8.02 5.78 -2.61
C THR A 205 8.99 6.63 -1.81
N LEU A 206 8.46 7.56 -1.01
CA LEU A 206 9.23 8.44 -0.14
C LEU A 206 8.84 8.19 1.31
N ARG A 207 9.80 7.82 2.16
CA ARG A 207 9.60 7.76 3.62
C ARG A 207 9.61 9.13 4.29
N PHE A 208 10.25 10.10 3.65
CA PHE A 208 10.33 11.49 4.13
C PHE A 208 10.03 12.45 2.99
N PRO A 209 9.47 13.64 3.27
CA PRO A 209 9.29 14.66 2.25
C PRO A 209 10.67 15.13 1.74
N VAL A 210 10.90 14.95 0.45
CA VAL A 210 12.13 15.34 -0.25
C VAL A 210 11.73 16.16 -1.47
N PRO A 211 12.37 17.31 -1.77
CA PRO A 211 12.17 18.01 -3.03
C PRO A 211 12.54 17.12 -4.22
N VAL A 212 11.63 16.91 -5.16
CA VAL A 212 11.85 16.05 -6.34
C VAL A 212 11.73 16.83 -7.63
N GLU A 213 12.72 16.67 -8.52
CA GLU A 213 12.66 17.10 -9.92
C GLU A 213 12.41 15.89 -10.81
N TRP A 214 11.26 15.89 -11.49
CA TRP A 214 10.82 14.82 -12.38
C TRP A 214 9.84 15.37 -13.43
N ASP A 215 9.99 14.93 -14.69
CA ASP A 215 9.23 15.42 -15.84
C ASP A 215 8.63 14.30 -16.72
N GLY A 216 8.50 13.09 -16.16
CA GLY A 216 7.93 11.95 -16.87
C GLY A 216 6.42 12.06 -17.14
N PRO A 217 5.87 11.13 -17.94
CA PRO A 217 4.48 11.16 -18.37
C PRO A 217 3.49 10.62 -17.32
N TRP A 218 3.94 9.74 -16.44
CA TRP A 218 3.12 9.06 -15.44
C TRP A 218 3.94 8.77 -14.18
N LEU A 219 3.40 9.09 -13.01
CA LEU A 219 4.04 8.80 -11.74
C LEU A 219 2.99 8.39 -10.71
N GLU A 220 3.21 7.22 -10.14
CA GLU A 220 2.65 6.79 -8.87
C GLU A 220 3.56 7.24 -7.74
N LEU A 221 3.02 8.07 -6.84
CA LEU A 221 3.74 8.64 -5.71
C LEU A 221 3.12 8.14 -4.40
N THR A 222 3.92 7.47 -3.59
CA THR A 222 3.59 7.11 -2.22
C THR A 222 4.44 7.93 -1.27
N THR A 223 3.80 8.69 -0.37
CA THR A 223 4.52 9.61 0.52
C THR A 223 3.72 9.90 1.80
N PRO A 224 4.37 10.22 2.94
CA PRO A 224 3.66 10.59 4.17
C PRO A 224 3.33 12.09 4.26
N ALA A 225 3.70 12.90 3.27
CA ALA A 225 3.46 14.33 3.27
C ALA A 225 3.40 14.89 1.84
N VAL A 226 2.82 16.08 1.68
CA VAL A 226 2.73 16.74 0.38
C VAL A 226 4.13 17.08 -0.13
N VAL A 227 4.47 16.54 -1.31
CA VAL A 227 5.71 16.82 -2.04
C VAL A 227 5.35 17.35 -3.43
N PRO A 228 5.74 18.58 -3.80
CA PRO A 228 5.27 19.24 -5.01
C PRO A 228 5.90 18.63 -6.27
N ILE A 229 5.27 17.57 -6.76
CA ILE A 229 5.55 16.93 -8.05
C ILE A 229 4.28 17.08 -8.90
N PRO A 230 4.07 18.22 -9.59
CA PRO A 230 2.84 18.48 -10.36
C PRO A 230 2.58 17.44 -11.45
N GLY A 231 3.62 16.71 -11.80
CA GLY A 231 3.58 15.62 -12.76
C GLY A 231 2.81 14.38 -12.30
N THR A 232 2.62 14.18 -10.98
CA THR A 232 2.01 12.99 -10.39
C THR A 232 0.60 12.73 -10.94
N THR A 233 0.36 11.46 -11.29
CA THR A 233 -0.91 10.96 -11.82
C THR A 233 -1.63 10.06 -10.83
N GLU A 234 -0.91 9.38 -9.95
CA GLU A 234 -1.48 8.61 -8.85
C GLU A 234 -0.80 9.00 -7.54
N LEU A 235 -1.60 9.30 -6.52
CA LEU A 235 -1.09 9.73 -5.21
C LEU A 235 -1.63 8.82 -4.12
N HIS A 236 -0.73 8.21 -3.36
CA HIS A 236 -1.00 7.58 -2.08
C HIS A 236 -0.37 8.42 -0.97
N LEU A 237 -1.23 9.01 -0.14
CA LEU A 237 -0.83 9.86 0.96
C LEU A 237 -1.26 9.23 2.29
N MET A 238 -0.33 9.14 3.22
CA MET A 238 -0.57 8.68 4.59
C MET A 238 -0.42 9.85 5.56
N GLY A 239 -1.30 9.97 6.55
CA GLY A 239 -1.21 11.08 7.51
C GLY A 239 -2.38 11.21 8.47
N ASP A 240 -2.39 12.30 9.24
CA ASP A 240 -3.44 12.67 10.20
C ASP A 240 -4.25 13.91 9.75
N HIS A 241 -3.83 14.55 8.67
CA HIS A 241 -4.51 15.70 8.08
C HIS A 241 -4.32 15.76 6.57
N PHE A 242 -5.41 16.04 5.84
CA PHE A 242 -5.40 16.22 4.39
C PHE A 242 -6.18 17.48 4.00
N ASP A 243 -5.50 18.44 3.36
CA ASP A 243 -6.12 19.61 2.72
C ASP A 243 -6.26 19.34 1.20
N LEU A 244 -7.48 19.08 0.76
CA LEU A 244 -7.74 18.68 -0.62
C LEU A 244 -7.61 19.86 -1.60
N ALA A 245 -7.71 21.11 -1.12
CA ALA A 245 -7.45 22.28 -1.94
C ALA A 245 -5.94 22.45 -2.20
N GLU A 246 -5.11 22.20 -1.18
CA GLU A 246 -3.65 22.12 -1.34
C GLU A 246 -3.27 21.02 -2.32
N LEU A 247 -3.81 19.80 -2.13
CA LEU A 247 -3.55 18.68 -3.03
C LEU A 247 -3.96 19.00 -4.47
N ALA A 248 -5.13 19.61 -4.68
CA ALA A 248 -5.61 20.00 -6.00
C ALA A 248 -4.67 21.00 -6.71
N SER A 249 -4.12 21.95 -5.95
CA SER A 249 -3.15 22.91 -6.48
C SER A 249 -1.78 22.28 -6.78
N THR A 250 -1.39 21.29 -5.98
CA THR A 250 -0.07 20.65 -6.05
C THR A 250 -0.02 19.57 -7.13
N TYR A 251 -1.09 18.79 -7.27
CA TYR A 251 -1.19 17.64 -8.16
C TYR A 251 -2.37 17.79 -9.14
N PRO A 252 -2.28 18.66 -10.15
CA PRO A 252 -3.42 19.00 -11.00
C PRO A 252 -3.89 17.86 -11.94
N ARG A 253 -3.16 16.75 -12.04
CA ARG A 253 -3.36 15.68 -13.04
C ARG A 253 -3.73 14.31 -12.45
N LEU A 254 -4.25 14.27 -11.21
CA LEU A 254 -4.57 13.00 -10.56
C LEU A 254 -5.66 12.21 -11.31
N HIS A 255 -5.32 10.95 -11.56
CA HIS A 255 -6.17 9.87 -12.06
C HIS A 255 -6.59 8.92 -10.93
N ALA A 256 -5.73 8.77 -9.92
CA ALA A 256 -6.02 8.02 -8.70
C ALA A 256 -5.59 8.82 -7.46
N LEU A 257 -6.42 8.76 -6.42
CA LEU A 257 -6.11 9.31 -5.11
C LEU A 257 -6.43 8.29 -4.04
N HIS A 258 -5.45 7.98 -3.21
CA HIS A 258 -5.56 7.12 -2.05
C HIS A 258 -5.12 7.88 -0.79
N LEU A 259 -6.04 8.00 0.17
CA LEU A 259 -5.81 8.67 1.45
C LEU A 259 -5.93 7.64 2.57
N ASP A 260 -4.83 7.38 3.28
CA ASP A 260 -4.81 6.52 4.46
C ASP A 260 -4.59 7.34 5.72
N GLY A 261 -5.66 7.47 6.50
CA GLY A 261 -5.66 8.24 7.74
C GLY A 261 -5.20 7.44 8.97
N ALA A 262 -4.65 8.14 9.96
CA ALA A 262 -4.15 7.53 11.20
C ALA A 262 -4.72 8.05 12.55
N PRO A 263 -6.04 8.16 12.79
CA PRO A 263 -7.09 8.64 11.88
C PRO A 263 -6.81 10.06 11.39
N ALA A 264 -7.44 10.48 10.29
CA ALA A 264 -7.18 11.79 9.67
C ALA A 264 -8.39 12.73 9.59
N THR A 265 -8.11 14.03 9.64
CA THR A 265 -9.09 15.06 9.26
C THR A 265 -8.90 15.47 7.81
N VAL A 266 -9.96 15.42 7.02
CA VAL A 266 -10.01 15.91 5.64
C VAL A 266 -10.69 17.28 5.62
N THR A 267 -10.04 18.25 4.98
CA THR A 267 -10.58 19.59 4.73
C THR A 267 -10.70 19.84 3.23
N GLY A 268 -11.69 20.65 2.83
CA GLY A 268 -11.91 21.01 1.42
C GLY A 268 -12.34 19.85 0.52
N ILE A 269 -13.16 18.90 1.02
CA ILE A 269 -13.57 17.69 0.28
C ILE A 269 -14.15 17.98 -1.12
N GLU A 270 -14.76 19.15 -1.30
CA GLU A 270 -15.29 19.63 -2.57
C GLU A 270 -14.23 19.80 -3.66
N ALA A 271 -12.97 19.99 -3.28
CA ALA A 271 -11.84 20.09 -4.20
C ALA A 271 -11.60 18.77 -4.96
N LEU A 272 -12.15 17.63 -4.53
CA LEU A 272 -12.15 16.41 -5.34
C LEU A 272 -12.72 16.64 -6.75
N ALA A 273 -13.65 17.59 -6.92
CA ALA A 273 -14.23 17.93 -8.22
C ALA A 273 -13.27 18.69 -9.17
N SER A 274 -12.09 19.14 -8.70
CA SER A 274 -11.10 19.81 -9.54
C SER A 274 -10.27 18.84 -10.39
N TRP A 275 -10.37 17.54 -10.15
CA TRP A 275 -9.69 16.51 -10.94
C TRP A 275 -10.66 15.86 -11.94
N PRO A 276 -10.78 16.40 -13.17
CA PRO A 276 -11.72 15.88 -14.15
C PRO A 276 -11.36 14.47 -14.64
N GLU A 277 -10.11 14.03 -14.43
CA GLU A 277 -9.59 12.72 -14.84
C GLU A 277 -9.54 11.72 -13.68
N LEU A 278 -10.06 12.06 -12.48
CA LEU A 278 -10.06 11.16 -11.33
C LEU A 278 -11.00 9.97 -11.57
N ARG A 279 -10.43 8.76 -11.60
CA ARG A 279 -11.13 7.49 -11.86
C ARG A 279 -11.12 6.56 -10.67
N HIS A 280 -10.10 6.65 -9.82
CA HIS A 280 -9.97 5.82 -8.63
C HIS A 280 -9.87 6.71 -7.39
N LEU A 281 -10.78 6.49 -6.44
CA LEU A 281 -10.75 7.15 -5.15
C LEU A 281 -10.75 6.08 -4.06
N SER A 282 -9.79 6.18 -3.16
CA SER A 282 -9.74 5.36 -1.95
C SER A 282 -9.50 6.26 -0.75
N ILE A 283 -10.34 6.12 0.28
CA ILE A 283 -10.28 6.90 1.51
C ILE A 283 -10.50 5.96 2.69
N SER A 284 -9.50 5.85 3.55
CA SER A 284 -9.50 5.00 4.74
C SER A 284 -9.26 5.83 5.99
N ASP A 285 -10.04 5.62 7.05
CA ASP A 285 -9.84 6.23 8.37
C ASP A 285 -9.72 7.77 8.34
N CYS A 286 -10.49 8.39 7.43
CA CYS A 286 -10.55 9.83 7.23
C CYS A 286 -11.93 10.40 7.58
N PHE A 287 -11.96 11.53 8.27
CA PHE A 287 -13.16 12.18 8.80
C PHE A 287 -13.20 13.67 8.42
N GLY A 288 -14.23 14.42 8.85
CA GLY A 288 -14.34 15.87 8.60
C GLY A 288 -15.21 16.27 7.40
N PHE A 289 -15.93 15.32 6.79
CA PHE A 289 -16.82 15.58 5.66
C PHE A 289 -18.13 14.76 5.73
N ASP A 290 -19.20 15.29 5.14
CA ASP A 290 -20.53 14.66 5.17
C ASP A 290 -20.97 14.02 3.85
N ALA A 291 -20.28 14.34 2.75
CA ALA A 291 -20.54 13.78 1.43
C ALA A 291 -19.34 14.01 0.52
N LEU A 292 -19.16 13.13 -0.46
CA LEU A 292 -18.27 13.36 -1.59
C LEU A 292 -18.98 14.24 -2.63
N PRO A 293 -18.26 15.13 -3.35
CA PRO A 293 -18.83 15.83 -4.50
C PRO A 293 -19.16 14.85 -5.63
N HIS A 294 -19.83 15.30 -6.69
CA HIS A 294 -20.09 14.47 -7.86
C HIS A 294 -18.84 14.29 -8.72
N LEU A 295 -18.39 13.04 -8.88
CA LEU A 295 -17.21 12.67 -9.68
C LEU A 295 -17.65 11.87 -10.92
N PRO A 296 -17.84 12.51 -12.09
CA PRO A 296 -18.51 11.88 -13.24
C PRO A 296 -17.66 10.81 -13.95
N GLN A 297 -16.33 10.83 -13.80
CA GLN A 297 -15.41 9.86 -14.41
C GLN A 297 -15.01 8.74 -13.44
N LEU A 298 -15.56 8.71 -12.22
CA LEU A 298 -15.17 7.75 -11.20
C LEU A 298 -15.56 6.33 -11.62
N GLU A 299 -14.57 5.46 -11.74
CA GLU A 299 -14.71 4.05 -12.10
C GLU A 299 -14.72 3.16 -10.86
N HIS A 300 -13.96 3.54 -9.83
CA HIS A 300 -13.81 2.80 -8.58
C HIS A 300 -13.79 3.72 -7.35
N CYS A 301 -14.50 3.33 -6.30
CA CYS A 301 -14.60 4.06 -5.04
C CYS A 301 -14.51 3.12 -3.84
N HIS A 302 -13.40 3.18 -3.10
CA HIS A 302 -13.20 2.44 -1.86
C HIS A 302 -13.27 3.41 -0.67
N LEU A 303 -14.23 3.19 0.23
CA LEU A 303 -14.40 3.98 1.44
C LEU A 303 -14.44 3.05 2.65
N HIS A 304 -13.47 3.19 3.53
CA HIS A 304 -13.34 2.37 4.73
C HIS A 304 -13.20 3.26 5.97
N SER A 305 -13.96 2.97 7.03
CA SER A 305 -13.84 3.73 8.30
C SER A 305 -14.03 5.25 8.11
N ILE A 306 -15.12 5.65 7.44
CA ILE A 306 -15.46 7.05 7.13
C ILE A 306 -16.75 7.50 7.87
N PRO A 307 -17.08 8.81 7.90
CA PRO A 307 -18.35 9.30 8.45
C PRO A 307 -19.57 8.59 7.84
N ASP A 308 -20.55 8.26 8.68
CA ASP A 308 -21.72 7.52 8.24
C ASP A 308 -22.63 8.32 7.31
N THR A 309 -22.71 9.63 7.49
CA THR A 309 -23.34 10.59 6.59
C THR A 309 -22.74 10.49 5.19
N ALA A 310 -21.41 10.57 5.09
CA ALA A 310 -20.65 10.48 3.84
C ALA A 310 -20.85 9.14 3.15
N GLY A 311 -20.70 8.02 3.87
CA GLY A 311 -20.86 6.70 3.27
C GLY A 311 -22.28 6.41 2.77
N ARG A 312 -23.30 6.89 3.48
CA ARG A 312 -24.70 6.79 3.02
C ARG A 312 -24.98 7.70 1.82
N ALA A 313 -24.36 8.87 1.74
CA ALA A 313 -24.44 9.74 0.58
C ALA A 313 -23.75 9.13 -0.65
N ALA A 314 -22.55 8.55 -0.47
CA ALA A 314 -21.80 7.89 -1.52
C ALA A 314 -22.55 6.69 -2.11
N ARG A 315 -23.13 5.81 -1.26
CA ARG A 315 -23.96 4.68 -1.73
C ARG A 315 -25.16 5.09 -2.60
N ARG A 316 -25.70 6.30 -2.38
CA ARG A 316 -26.80 6.86 -3.19
C ARG A 316 -26.29 7.47 -4.49
N SER A 317 -25.15 8.16 -4.44
CA SER A 317 -24.64 8.96 -5.55
C SER A 317 -23.87 8.14 -6.59
N TYR A 318 -23.21 7.06 -6.15
CA TYR A 318 -22.34 6.23 -6.98
C TYR A 318 -22.96 4.87 -7.35
N GLN A 319 -24.28 4.86 -7.56
CA GLN A 319 -24.97 3.67 -8.05
C GLN A 319 -24.48 3.32 -9.46
N GLY A 320 -24.08 2.06 -9.66
CA GLY A 320 -23.58 1.59 -10.95
C GLY A 320 -22.09 1.84 -11.17
N ILE A 321 -21.39 2.43 -10.20
CA ILE A 321 -19.93 2.47 -10.13
C ILE A 321 -19.44 1.29 -9.29
N ASP A 322 -18.18 0.91 -9.47
CA ASP A 322 -17.57 -0.09 -8.61
C ASP A 322 -17.29 0.52 -7.22
N THR A 323 -17.95 0.00 -6.17
CA THR A 323 -17.85 0.60 -4.83
C THR A 323 -17.66 -0.44 -3.75
N GLU A 324 -16.70 -0.19 -2.87
CA GLU A 324 -16.56 -0.89 -1.59
C GLU A 324 -16.71 0.14 -0.47
N ILE A 325 -17.85 0.11 0.24
CA ILE A 325 -18.14 1.09 1.29
C ILE A 325 -18.42 0.32 2.58
N ARG A 326 -17.48 0.33 3.52
CA ARG A 326 -17.50 -0.46 4.76
C ARG A 326 -17.16 0.40 5.99
N GLN A 327 -17.49 -0.13 7.16
CA GLN A 327 -17.20 0.48 8.48
C GLN A 327 -17.61 1.95 8.61
N LEU A 328 -18.87 2.27 8.39
CA LEU A 328 -19.37 3.64 8.58
C LEU A 328 -19.39 4.03 10.07
N ARG A 329 -18.84 5.20 10.40
CA ARG A 329 -18.64 5.67 11.78
C ARG A 329 -19.56 6.84 12.11
N THR A 330 -20.24 6.78 13.26
CA THR A 330 -21.05 7.90 13.75
C THR A 330 -20.16 8.95 14.42
N PRO A 331 -20.61 10.21 14.55
CA PRO A 331 -19.86 11.25 15.25
C PRO A 331 -19.44 10.84 16.68
N GLU A 332 -20.32 10.13 17.41
CA GLU A 332 -20.02 9.64 18.76
C GLU A 332 -18.91 8.60 18.75
N TRP A 333 -18.90 7.70 17.76
CA TRP A 333 -17.82 6.72 17.61
C TRP A 333 -16.49 7.41 17.34
N VAL A 334 -16.47 8.40 16.44
CA VAL A 334 -15.26 9.15 16.09
C VAL A 334 -14.72 9.87 17.32
N ALA A 335 -15.58 10.56 18.08
CA ALA A 335 -15.18 11.23 19.31
C ALA A 335 -14.62 10.27 20.37
N GLU A 336 -15.19 9.07 20.51
CA GLU A 336 -14.68 8.07 21.47
C GLU A 336 -13.40 7.37 21.00
N ASN A 337 -13.20 7.20 19.69
CA ASN A 337 -12.14 6.34 19.13
C ASN A 337 -11.02 7.08 18.40
N TRP A 338 -11.05 8.42 18.35
CA TRP A 338 -9.99 9.21 17.70
C TRP A 338 -8.58 8.84 18.19
N HIS A 339 -8.43 8.71 19.51
CA HIS A 339 -7.18 8.31 20.17
C HIS A 339 -7.18 6.83 20.59
N ASN A 340 -8.01 5.97 19.98
CA ASN A 340 -8.02 4.55 20.28
C ASN A 340 -6.92 3.83 19.45
N PRO A 341 -5.84 3.35 20.08
CA PRO A 341 -4.76 2.67 19.35
C PRO A 341 -5.18 1.27 18.85
N PHE A 342 -6.27 0.71 19.38
CA PHE A 342 -6.81 -0.59 18.98
C PHE A 342 -8.00 -0.48 18.01
N ARG A 343 -8.23 0.70 17.39
CA ARG A 343 -9.37 0.92 16.49
C ARG A 343 -9.37 -0.05 15.30
N GLU A 344 -8.20 -0.32 14.73
CA GLU A 344 -8.00 -1.18 13.55
C GLU A 344 -8.23 -2.66 13.86
N TRP A 345 -8.33 -2.99 15.15
CA TRP A 345 -8.71 -4.33 15.57
C TRP A 345 -10.19 -4.63 15.32
N GLU A 346 -11.02 -3.61 15.14
CA GLU A 346 -12.39 -3.81 14.70
C GLU A 346 -12.42 -4.24 13.22
N GLY A 347 -12.73 -5.51 12.98
CA GLY A 347 -13.07 -6.01 11.64
C GLY A 347 -11.98 -6.80 10.90
N SER A 348 -10.86 -7.13 11.56
CA SER A 348 -9.90 -8.06 10.95
C SER A 348 -10.39 -9.50 10.96
N THR A 349 -9.79 -10.31 10.09
CA THR A 349 -10.07 -11.74 9.91
C THR A 349 -9.90 -12.58 11.19
N HIS A 350 -9.00 -12.16 12.08
CA HIS A 350 -8.70 -12.86 13.34
C HIS A 350 -9.41 -12.24 14.55
N ARG A 351 -10.02 -11.04 14.41
CA ARG A 351 -10.42 -10.20 15.55
C ARG A 351 -11.94 -10.02 15.60
N SER A 352 -12.52 -10.23 16.78
CA SER A 352 -13.91 -9.81 17.04
C SER A 352 -13.94 -8.36 17.53
N SER A 353 -14.94 -7.57 17.16
CA SER A 353 -15.14 -6.22 17.70
C SER A 353 -15.20 -6.19 19.24
N ARG A 354 -15.56 -7.30 19.88
CA ARG A 354 -15.51 -7.45 21.34
C ARG A 354 -14.09 -7.30 21.88
N PHE A 355 -13.11 -7.83 21.16
CA PHE A 355 -11.73 -7.83 21.60
C PHE A 355 -11.09 -6.46 21.46
N ALA A 356 -11.26 -5.77 20.33
CA ALA A 356 -10.85 -4.37 20.16
C ALA A 356 -11.40 -3.46 21.27
N LYS A 357 -12.69 -3.58 21.60
CA LYS A 357 -13.33 -2.84 22.70
C LYS A 357 -12.73 -3.17 24.06
N ARG A 358 -12.41 -4.44 24.30
CA ARG A 358 -11.80 -4.90 25.55
C ARG A 358 -10.38 -4.35 25.71
N ALA A 359 -9.58 -4.38 24.64
CA ALA A 359 -8.24 -3.81 24.60
C ALA A 359 -8.25 -2.30 24.84
N PHE A 360 -9.15 -1.56 24.17
CA PHE A 360 -9.31 -0.13 24.39
C PHE A 360 -9.76 0.22 25.81
N THR A 361 -10.69 -0.56 26.38
CA THR A 361 -11.09 -0.39 27.80
C THR A 361 -9.90 -0.63 28.72
N ALA A 362 -9.15 -1.71 28.48
CA ALA A 362 -7.86 -2.02 29.07
C ALA A 362 -6.95 -0.78 29.16
N TRP A 363 -6.68 -0.25 27.98
CA TRP A 363 -5.80 0.89 27.80
C TRP A 363 -6.28 2.16 28.49
N LYS A 364 -7.57 2.50 28.41
CA LYS A 364 -8.14 3.65 29.13
C LYS A 364 -7.93 3.54 30.65
N GLU A 365 -8.11 2.34 31.21
CA GLU A 365 -7.93 2.11 32.64
C GLU A 365 -6.47 2.26 33.07
N HIS A 366 -5.52 1.69 32.30
CA HIS A 366 -4.09 1.83 32.58
C HIS A 366 -3.60 3.26 32.39
N ARG A 367 -4.06 3.95 31.34
CA ARG A 367 -3.78 5.37 31.12
C ARG A 367 -4.17 6.21 32.33
N ARG A 368 -5.41 6.05 32.80
CA ARG A 368 -5.88 6.75 34.01
C ARG A 368 -5.01 6.41 35.23
N ARG A 369 -4.71 5.13 35.48
CA ARG A 369 -3.89 4.72 36.63
C ARG A 369 -2.48 5.33 36.61
N LEU A 370 -1.88 5.45 35.43
CA LEU A 370 -0.54 6.03 35.27
C LEU A 370 -0.53 7.54 35.46
N LEU A 371 -1.52 8.25 34.89
CA LEU A 371 -1.65 9.69 35.06
C LEU A 371 -1.92 10.05 36.53
N ASP A 372 -2.85 9.36 37.18
CA ASP A 372 -3.11 9.54 38.62
C ASP A 372 -1.84 9.27 39.45
N ALA A 373 -1.09 8.21 39.10
CA ALA A 373 0.16 7.87 39.79
C ALA A 373 1.29 8.89 39.57
N ALA A 374 1.34 9.52 38.39
CA ALA A 374 2.36 10.51 38.07
C ALA A 374 2.31 11.69 39.06
N GLU A 375 1.11 12.09 39.49
CA GLU A 375 0.89 13.17 40.45
C GLU A 375 1.10 12.76 41.91
N GLU A 376 0.73 11.53 42.29
CA GLU A 376 0.63 11.12 43.69
C GLU A 376 1.88 10.37 44.22
N VAL A 377 2.62 9.67 43.36
CA VAL A 377 3.66 8.72 43.79
C VAL A 377 4.99 9.42 44.10
N PRO A 378 5.65 9.13 45.24
CA PRO A 378 6.98 9.67 45.54
C PRO A 378 8.03 9.33 44.47
N GLU A 379 8.98 10.22 44.22
CA GLU A 379 10.05 10.07 43.21
C GLU A 379 10.80 8.75 43.29
N ALA A 380 11.16 8.32 44.50
CA ALA A 380 11.86 7.05 44.71
C ALA A 380 11.03 5.80 44.32
N ALA A 381 9.70 5.90 44.26
CA ALA A 381 8.80 4.79 43.93
C ALA A 381 8.27 4.85 42.49
N TRP A 382 8.57 5.91 41.74
CA TRP A 382 8.05 6.13 40.40
C TRP A 382 8.48 5.06 39.38
N PRO A 383 9.77 4.67 39.29
CA PRO A 383 10.19 3.64 38.34
C PRO A 383 9.51 2.28 38.56
N GLU A 384 9.41 1.82 39.81
CA GLU A 384 8.75 0.55 40.14
C GLU A 384 7.24 0.60 39.86
N ARG A 385 6.60 1.77 40.01
CA ARG A 385 5.18 1.92 39.66
C ARG A 385 4.95 1.77 38.17
N ILE A 386 5.77 2.41 37.33
CA ILE A 386 5.73 2.24 35.87
C ILE A 386 5.90 0.75 35.51
N ALA A 387 6.98 0.12 35.99
CA ALA A 387 7.26 -1.29 35.71
C ALA A 387 6.12 -2.23 36.16
N THR A 388 5.46 -1.92 37.27
CA THR A 388 4.31 -2.69 37.78
C THR A 388 3.08 -2.54 36.88
N GLU A 389 2.74 -1.33 36.45
CA GLU A 389 1.61 -1.12 35.52
C GLU A 389 1.88 -1.74 34.15
N MET A 390 3.13 -1.67 33.65
CA MET A 390 3.53 -2.29 32.39
C MET A 390 3.39 -3.81 32.44
N ARG A 391 3.95 -4.46 33.47
CA ARG A 391 3.78 -5.90 33.68
C ARG A 391 2.30 -6.30 33.83
N GLY A 392 1.50 -5.49 34.54
CA GLY A 392 0.08 -5.75 34.73
C GLY A 392 -0.72 -5.72 33.42
N PHE A 393 -0.41 -4.75 32.55
CA PHE A 393 -1.05 -4.63 31.25
C PHE A 393 -0.61 -5.79 30.33
N ALA A 394 0.69 -6.12 30.27
CA ALA A 394 1.18 -7.25 29.46
C ALA A 394 0.55 -8.57 29.91
N ALA A 395 0.50 -8.81 31.23
CA ALA A 395 -0.16 -9.96 31.81
C ALA A 395 -1.67 -10.04 31.46
N GLN A 396 -2.33 -8.89 31.30
CA GLN A 396 -3.73 -8.84 30.91
C GLN A 396 -3.92 -9.33 29.46
N PHE A 397 -3.06 -8.92 28.53
CA PHE A 397 -3.09 -9.38 27.14
C PHE A 397 -2.67 -10.85 27.03
N ASN A 398 -1.63 -11.29 27.77
CA ASN A 398 -1.25 -12.70 27.89
C ASN A 398 -2.42 -13.57 28.35
N ALA A 399 -3.18 -13.11 29.37
CA ALA A 399 -4.35 -13.83 29.85
C ALA A 399 -5.48 -13.94 28.81
N TRP A 400 -5.52 -13.04 27.83
CA TRP A 400 -6.47 -13.09 26.70
C TRP A 400 -5.93 -13.90 25.53
N ASN A 401 -4.61 -14.07 25.42
CA ASN A 401 -3.93 -14.81 24.35
C ASN A 401 -3.98 -16.34 24.48
N ARG A 402 -5.00 -16.89 25.17
CA ARG A 402 -5.10 -18.35 25.43
C ARG A 402 -5.19 -19.22 24.17
N SER A 403 -5.48 -18.62 23.02
CA SER A 403 -5.52 -19.27 21.71
C SER A 403 -4.40 -18.83 20.78
N ALA A 404 -3.35 -18.19 21.30
CA ALA A 404 -2.19 -17.70 20.54
C ALA A 404 -2.59 -16.88 19.29
N TRP A 405 -3.51 -15.93 19.47
CA TRP A 405 -4.03 -15.08 18.39
C TRP A 405 -3.30 -13.73 18.30
N ILE A 406 -2.51 -13.33 19.31
CA ILE A 406 -1.61 -12.18 19.23
C ILE A 406 -0.40 -12.59 18.38
N GLU A 407 -0.40 -12.16 17.13
CA GLU A 407 0.72 -12.36 16.20
C GLU A 407 1.62 -11.11 16.19
N THR A 408 2.50 -11.00 15.19
CA THR A 408 3.48 -9.91 15.09
C THR A 408 2.80 -8.54 15.02
N GLU A 409 1.80 -8.37 14.15
CA GLU A 409 1.12 -7.09 13.95
C GLU A 409 0.36 -6.62 15.21
N GLU A 410 -0.32 -7.53 15.90
CA GLU A 410 -0.98 -7.21 17.16
C GLU A 410 0.02 -6.83 18.25
N ARG A 411 1.16 -7.51 18.31
CA ARG A 411 2.21 -7.18 19.27
C ARG A 411 2.76 -5.78 19.02
N ASP A 412 3.03 -5.44 17.76
CA ASP A 412 3.52 -4.11 17.38
C ASP A 412 2.48 -3.04 17.71
N THR A 413 1.19 -3.30 17.45
CA THR A 413 0.09 -2.39 17.84
C THR A 413 0.07 -2.17 19.36
N ILE A 414 0.22 -3.24 20.15
CA ILE A 414 0.24 -3.16 21.61
C ILE A 414 1.42 -2.30 22.07
N VAL A 415 2.63 -2.61 21.60
CA VAL A 415 3.87 -1.89 21.96
C VAL A 415 3.77 -0.41 21.60
N GLU A 416 3.25 -0.07 20.43
CA GLU A 416 3.09 1.32 20.01
C GLU A 416 2.03 2.06 20.86
N ALA A 417 0.92 1.38 21.19
CA ALA A 417 -0.09 1.92 22.11
C ALA A 417 0.50 2.26 23.50
N TYR A 418 1.51 1.51 23.93
CA TYR A 418 2.23 1.76 25.18
C TYR A 418 3.22 2.89 25.05
N ARG A 419 3.99 2.93 23.96
CA ARG A 419 4.93 4.02 23.70
C ARG A 419 4.23 5.37 23.81
N HIS A 420 3.13 5.54 23.07
CA HIS A 420 2.35 6.78 23.14
C HIS A 420 1.80 7.11 24.53
N LEU A 421 1.39 6.08 25.28
CA LEU A 421 0.93 6.28 26.65
C LEU A 421 2.06 6.75 27.58
N LEU A 422 3.26 6.16 27.45
CA LEU A 422 4.42 6.55 28.24
C LEU A 422 4.93 7.93 27.85
N GLU A 423 4.91 8.27 26.56
CA GLU A 423 5.20 9.63 26.06
C GLU A 423 4.24 10.64 26.68
N GLU A 424 2.93 10.37 26.67
CA GLU A 424 1.93 11.24 27.32
C GLU A 424 2.20 11.42 28.83
N VAL A 425 2.48 10.33 29.53
CA VAL A 425 2.80 10.39 30.97
C VAL A 425 4.10 11.16 31.21
N SER A 426 5.07 11.09 30.28
CA SER A 426 6.34 11.80 30.36
C SER A 426 6.18 13.33 30.30
N GLU A 427 5.12 13.83 29.66
CA GLU A 427 4.76 15.26 29.64
C GLU A 427 4.31 15.76 31.02
N VAL A 428 3.68 14.90 31.82
CA VAL A 428 3.25 15.20 33.19
C VAL A 428 4.41 15.02 34.16
N ARG A 429 5.22 13.97 33.98
CA ARG A 429 6.35 13.66 34.85
C ARG A 429 7.47 12.98 34.06
N PRO A 430 8.71 13.53 34.08
CA PRO A 430 9.83 12.94 33.37
C PRO A 430 10.02 11.46 33.68
N LEU A 431 10.16 10.65 32.63
CA LEU A 431 10.49 9.24 32.68
C LEU A 431 11.32 8.85 31.46
N ASP A 432 12.11 7.80 31.60
CA ASP A 432 12.85 7.21 30.48
C ASP A 432 11.93 6.23 29.75
N VAL A 433 11.38 6.68 28.60
CA VAL A 433 10.39 5.91 27.83
C VAL A 433 10.99 4.60 27.32
N GLU A 434 12.24 4.63 26.83
CA GLU A 434 12.88 3.42 26.29
C GLU A 434 13.17 2.41 27.40
N ALA A 435 13.70 2.85 28.56
CA ALA A 435 13.92 1.94 29.68
C ALA A 435 12.60 1.32 30.22
N ALA A 436 11.50 2.08 30.18
CA ALA A 436 10.17 1.56 30.54
C ALA A 436 9.63 0.57 29.50
N LEU A 437 9.90 0.80 28.21
CA LEU A 437 9.55 -0.10 27.12
C LEU A 437 10.39 -1.38 27.12
N ASP A 438 11.67 -1.33 27.51
CA ASP A 438 12.51 -2.53 27.68
C ASP A 438 11.93 -3.46 28.76
N ALA A 439 11.53 -2.90 29.90
CA ALA A 439 10.88 -3.66 30.98
C ALA A 439 9.53 -4.27 30.55
N LEU A 440 8.83 -3.62 29.63
CA LEU A 440 7.64 -4.16 28.98
C LEU A 440 8.01 -5.26 27.96
N GLY A 441 9.04 -5.05 27.15
CA GLY A 441 9.54 -6.01 26.17
C GLY A 441 9.92 -7.34 26.79
N GLU A 442 10.57 -7.32 27.96
CA GLU A 442 10.84 -8.52 28.76
C GLU A 442 9.56 -9.23 29.22
N ALA A 443 8.54 -8.49 29.66
CA ALA A 443 7.25 -9.05 30.08
C ALA A 443 6.36 -9.53 28.91
N CYS A 444 6.55 -8.95 27.73
CA CYS A 444 5.90 -9.31 26.47
C CYS A 444 6.63 -10.46 25.76
N HIS A 445 7.87 -10.77 26.11
CA HIS A 445 8.59 -11.95 25.60
C HIS A 445 7.84 -13.26 25.90
N ASP A 446 7.00 -13.25 26.94
CA ASP A 446 6.08 -14.33 27.34
C ASP A 446 4.78 -14.39 26.53
N PHE A 447 4.58 -13.59 25.47
CA PHE A 447 3.42 -13.78 24.56
C PHE A 447 3.38 -15.18 23.93
N ASN A 448 4.50 -15.91 23.98
CA ASN A 448 4.63 -17.32 23.63
C ASN A 448 5.37 -18.12 24.73
N LEU A 449 4.63 -18.59 25.73
CA LEU A 449 4.72 -19.97 26.26
C LEU A 449 3.32 -20.54 26.51
#